data_AF-A0A6F9C5B1-F1
#
_entry.id   AF-A0A6F9C5B1-F1
#
_cell.length_a   1.000
_cell.length_b   1.000
_cell.length_c   1.000
_cell.angle_alpha   90.00
_cell.angle_beta   90.00
_cell.angle_gamma   90.00
#
_symmetry.space_group_name_H-M   'P 1'
#
loop_
_entity.id
_entity.type
_entity.pdbx_description
1 polymer ?
#
loop_
_entity_poly.entity_id
_entity_poly.type
_entity_poly.pdbx_seq_one_letter_code
_entity_poly.pdbx_strand_id
1 'polypeptide(L)'
;VEAESQELVDGSLIDLCGATLLWRTAEGLSRTPTVKHLEALRQEINAARPQCPVGFNTLAFPSMRRKDTPDEKQPWVYLQCGHVHGYHNWGSHRDRDRLDRDQEEREQGRQEGRSRECPMCRARGPYVPLWLGCEASFYLDTAPPTHAFSPCGHVCSEKTAVFWSQIPLPHGTHTFHASCPFCAQQLSGEQGYVRLIFQGPLD
;
A
#
# COMPACT_ATOMS: atom_id res chain seq x y z
N VAL A 1 31.01 -20.00 1.64
CA VAL A 1 30.16 -19.85 2.84
C VAL A 1 30.92 -18.97 3.81
N GLU A 2 30.95 -17.67 3.53
CA GLU A 2 31.59 -16.67 4.39
C GLU A 2 30.58 -15.53 4.52
N ALA A 3 29.59 -15.75 5.39
CA ALA A 3 28.61 -14.76 5.89
C ALA A 3 27.50 -15.40 6.76
N GLU A 4 27.57 -16.70 7.08
CA GLU A 4 26.60 -17.30 7.98
C GLU A 4 26.97 -16.95 9.42
N SER A 5 26.07 -16.25 10.11
CA SER A 5 26.19 -15.91 11.53
C SER A 5 24.92 -16.34 12.25
N GLN A 6 25.09 -16.84 13.48
CA GLN A 6 24.01 -17.14 14.41
C GLN A 6 23.47 -15.91 15.15
N GLU A 7 24.08 -14.74 14.95
CA GLU A 7 23.66 -13.50 15.61
C GLU A 7 22.47 -12.88 14.87
N LEU A 8 21.37 -12.68 15.59
CA LEU A 8 20.19 -11.99 15.06
C LEU A 8 20.44 -10.48 15.02
N VAL A 9 20.42 -9.90 13.82
CA VAL A 9 20.48 -8.46 13.58
C VAL A 9 19.08 -7.87 13.38
N ASP A 10 18.89 -6.55 13.59
CA ASP A 10 17.59 -5.90 13.39
C ASP A 10 17.02 -6.20 12.00
N GLY A 11 15.79 -6.70 11.94
CA GLY A 11 15.16 -7.10 10.68
C GLY A 11 15.39 -8.56 10.28
N SER A 12 16.08 -9.37 11.09
CA SER A 12 16.23 -10.81 10.82
C SER A 12 14.85 -11.48 10.76
N LEU A 13 14.65 -12.30 9.73
CA LEU A 13 13.45 -13.13 9.60
C LEU A 13 13.75 -14.57 9.99
N ILE A 14 12.89 -15.14 10.81
CA ILE A 14 13.01 -16.51 11.29
C ILE A 14 11.82 -17.29 10.76
N ASP A 15 12.06 -18.18 9.82
CA ASP A 15 11.04 -19.09 9.30
C ASP A 15 10.91 -20.32 10.19
N LEU A 16 9.69 -20.59 10.65
CA LEU A 16 9.31 -21.72 11.50
C LEU A 16 8.39 -22.70 10.74
N CYS A 17 8.53 -22.80 9.42
CA CYS A 17 7.78 -23.72 8.55
C CYS A 17 6.24 -23.55 8.65
N GLY A 18 5.78 -22.30 8.55
CA GLY A 18 4.36 -21.94 8.63
C GLY A 18 4.09 -20.64 9.38
N ALA A 19 5.10 -20.12 10.09
CA ALA A 19 5.10 -18.79 10.66
C ALA A 19 6.47 -18.14 10.40
N THR A 20 6.47 -16.88 10.01
CA THR A 20 7.69 -16.07 9.91
C THR A 20 7.71 -15.05 11.03
N LEU A 21 8.74 -15.10 11.87
CA LEU A 21 8.96 -14.11 12.92
C LEU A 21 9.89 -13.01 12.40
N LEU A 22 9.56 -11.76 12.71
CA LEU A 22 10.45 -10.61 12.52
C LEU A 22 11.17 -10.32 13.83
N TRP A 23 12.49 -10.50 13.85
CA TRP A 23 13.32 -10.07 14.96
C TRP A 23 13.63 -8.58 14.86
N ARG A 24 13.33 -7.85 15.92
CA ARG A 24 13.68 -6.44 16.07
C ARG A 24 14.52 -6.23 17.32
N THR A 25 15.62 -5.51 17.17
CA THR A 25 16.46 -5.05 18.28
C THR A 25 15.75 -3.95 19.06
N ALA A 26 16.14 -3.74 20.32
CA ALA A 26 15.63 -2.63 21.13
C ALA A 26 15.90 -1.27 20.47
N GLU A 27 17.10 -1.09 19.89
CA GLU A 27 17.45 0.11 19.14
C GLU A 27 16.59 0.28 17.89
N GLY A 28 16.38 -0.79 17.10
CA GLY A 28 15.50 -0.78 15.94
C GLY A 28 14.07 -0.39 16.30
N LEU A 29 13.51 -0.97 17.38
CA LEU A 29 12.19 -0.62 17.89
C LEU A 29 12.10 0.83 18.35
N SER A 30 13.15 1.39 18.95
CA SER A 30 13.16 2.80 19.37
C SER A 30 13.05 3.80 18.21
N ARG A 31 13.37 3.36 16.98
CA ARG A 31 13.23 4.15 15.74
C ARG A 31 11.88 3.95 15.04
N THR A 32 11.06 3.01 15.52
CA THR A 32 9.72 2.77 14.96
C THR A 32 8.72 3.82 15.46
N PRO A 33 7.69 4.16 14.68
CA PRO A 33 6.67 5.10 15.11
C PRO A 33 5.79 4.46 16.19
N THR A 34 5.34 5.26 17.14
CA THR A 34 4.25 4.83 18.03
C THR A 34 2.92 4.88 17.28
N VAL A 35 1.88 4.21 17.80
CA VAL A 35 0.51 4.34 17.26
C VAL A 35 0.05 5.82 17.26
N LYS A 36 0.44 6.60 18.27
CA LYS A 36 0.16 8.04 18.33
C LYS A 36 0.88 8.80 17.22
N HIS A 37 2.11 8.41 16.88
CA HIS A 37 2.87 9.00 15.78
C HIS A 37 2.22 8.69 14.43
N LEU A 38 1.80 7.44 14.19
CA LEU A 38 1.09 7.07 12.96
C LEU A 38 -0.21 7.88 12.80
N GLU A 39 -0.95 8.08 13.89
CA GLU A 39 -2.14 8.91 13.88
C GLU A 39 -1.83 10.40 13.64
N ALA A 40 -0.72 10.92 14.18
CA ALA A 40 -0.26 12.28 13.90
C ALA A 40 0.12 12.47 12.42
N LEU A 41 0.86 11.53 11.83
CA LEU A 41 1.18 11.53 10.39
C LEU A 41 -0.08 11.50 9.53
N ARG A 42 -1.08 10.70 9.92
CA ARG A 42 -2.39 10.68 9.23
C ARG A 42 -3.07 12.05 9.28
N GLN A 43 -3.07 12.69 10.45
CA GLN A 43 -3.67 14.01 10.64
C GLN A 43 -2.93 15.08 9.84
N GLU A 44 -1.61 15.02 9.76
CA GLU A 44 -0.78 15.92 8.96
C GLU A 44 -1.13 15.84 7.47
N ILE A 45 -1.23 14.63 6.91
CA ILE A 45 -1.65 14.45 5.50
C ILE A 45 -3.04 15.03 5.26
N ASN A 46 -3.99 14.78 6.17
CA ASN A 46 -5.35 15.29 6.03
C ASN A 46 -5.40 16.82 6.18
N ALA A 47 -4.56 17.40 7.05
CA ALA A 47 -4.43 18.84 7.25
C ALA A 47 -3.82 19.55 6.04
N ALA A 48 -3.00 18.86 5.25
CA ALA A 48 -2.53 19.35 3.95
C ALA A 48 -3.64 19.45 2.90
N ARG A 49 -4.85 18.94 3.20
CA ARG A 49 -6.05 18.99 2.34
C ARG A 49 -5.75 18.58 0.89
N PRO A 50 -5.25 17.36 0.65
CA PRO A 50 -4.98 16.88 -0.71
C PRO A 50 -6.26 16.91 -1.55
N GLN A 51 -6.18 17.37 -2.79
CA GLN A 51 -7.33 17.49 -3.70
C GLN A 51 -7.38 16.34 -4.70
N CYS A 52 -8.58 15.91 -5.06
CA CYS A 52 -8.81 15.09 -6.23
C CYS A 52 -8.75 15.97 -7.49
N PRO A 53 -7.83 15.73 -8.45
CA PRO A 53 -7.66 16.58 -9.65
C PRO A 53 -8.90 16.73 -10.51
N VAL A 54 -9.76 15.72 -10.48
CA VAL A 54 -10.90 15.58 -11.40
C VAL A 54 -12.23 15.73 -10.70
N GLY A 55 -12.28 15.41 -9.40
CA GLY A 55 -13.49 15.49 -8.59
C GLY A 55 -13.60 16.77 -7.77
N PHE A 56 -12.52 17.57 -7.70
CA PHE A 56 -12.43 18.81 -6.92
C PHE A 56 -12.85 18.67 -5.45
N ASN A 57 -12.71 17.46 -4.91
CA ASN A 57 -13.01 17.14 -3.52
C ASN A 57 -11.72 16.96 -2.73
N THR A 58 -11.74 17.42 -1.49
CA THR A 58 -10.64 17.17 -0.54
C THR A 58 -10.65 15.72 -0.08
N LEU A 59 -9.52 15.04 -0.24
CA LEU A 59 -9.28 13.67 0.16
C LEU A 59 -8.85 13.61 1.63
N ALA A 60 -9.17 12.51 2.30
CA ALA A 60 -8.78 12.27 3.67
C ALA A 60 -8.60 10.78 3.95
N PHE A 61 -7.48 10.42 4.55
CA PHE A 61 -7.26 9.07 5.07
C PHE A 61 -8.24 8.76 6.21
N PRO A 62 -8.90 7.58 6.20
CA PRO A 62 -9.77 7.14 7.28
C PRO A 62 -8.96 6.89 8.55
N SER A 63 -9.63 6.87 9.71
CA SER A 63 -8.98 6.49 10.97
C SER A 63 -8.34 5.11 10.87
N MET A 64 -7.27 4.85 11.63
CA MET A 64 -6.55 3.57 11.64
C MET A 64 -7.38 2.33 12.06
N ARG A 65 -8.63 2.52 12.50
CA ARG A 65 -9.57 1.41 12.73
C ARG A 65 -9.99 0.82 11.38
N ARG A 66 -9.63 -0.45 11.16
CA ARG A 66 -9.93 -1.16 9.92
C ARG A 66 -11.44 -1.18 9.67
N LYS A 67 -11.84 -0.56 8.56
CA LYS A 67 -13.12 -0.79 7.91
C LYS A 67 -12.83 -1.53 6.61
N ASP A 68 -13.61 -2.54 6.30
CA ASP A 68 -13.42 -3.32 5.05
C ASP A 68 -13.91 -2.54 3.82
N THR A 69 -14.68 -1.47 4.03
CA THR A 69 -15.22 -0.60 2.97
C THR A 69 -14.52 0.75 2.94
N PRO A 70 -14.03 1.22 1.78
CA PRO A 70 -13.46 2.55 1.66
C PRO A 70 -14.46 3.67 1.97
N ASP A 71 -14.01 4.72 2.66
CA ASP A 71 -14.80 5.94 2.88
C ASP A 71 -14.84 6.80 1.60
N GLU A 72 -15.87 7.63 1.41
CA GLU A 72 -16.07 8.43 0.17
C GLU A 72 -14.87 9.34 -0.17
N LYS A 73 -14.25 9.94 0.86
CA LYS A 73 -13.10 10.84 0.71
C LYS A 73 -11.76 10.11 0.72
N GLN A 74 -11.76 8.78 0.81
CA GLN A 74 -10.52 8.01 0.91
C GLN A 74 -9.69 8.20 -0.37
N PRO A 75 -8.37 8.40 -0.24
CA PRO A 75 -7.50 8.47 -1.40
C PRO A 75 -7.40 7.12 -2.12
N TRP A 76 -7.35 7.16 -3.44
CA TRP A 76 -7.10 6.04 -4.35
C TRP A 76 -5.89 6.37 -5.22
N VAL A 77 -5.13 5.36 -5.61
CA VAL A 77 -3.90 5.56 -6.39
C VAL A 77 -3.92 4.78 -7.68
N TYR A 78 -3.36 5.37 -8.73
CA TYR A 78 -2.93 4.67 -9.94
C TYR A 78 -1.54 4.09 -9.71
N LEU A 79 -1.44 2.80 -9.39
CA LEU A 79 -0.18 2.19 -8.94
C LEU A 79 0.93 2.20 -10.00
N GLN A 80 0.58 2.32 -11.28
CA GLN A 80 1.56 2.43 -12.36
C GLN A 80 2.34 3.76 -12.36
N CYS A 81 1.80 4.83 -11.76
CA CYS A 81 2.39 6.17 -11.82
C CYS A 81 2.36 6.95 -10.50
N GLY A 82 1.68 6.46 -9.47
CA GLY A 82 1.64 7.07 -8.15
C GLY A 82 0.66 8.23 -7.98
N HIS A 83 -0.02 8.67 -9.05
CA HIS A 83 -1.01 9.75 -8.96
C HIS A 83 -2.19 9.36 -8.07
N VAL A 84 -2.50 10.24 -7.11
CA VAL A 84 -3.56 10.02 -6.12
C VAL A 84 -4.82 10.81 -6.49
N HIS A 85 -5.96 10.14 -6.45
CA HIS A 85 -7.29 10.64 -6.80
C HIS A 85 -8.31 10.23 -5.72
N GLY A 86 -9.52 10.77 -5.82
CA GLY A 86 -10.69 10.19 -5.13
C GLY A 86 -11.32 9.10 -5.99
N TYR A 87 -12.10 8.20 -5.37
CA TYR A 87 -12.78 7.14 -6.12
C TYR A 87 -13.63 7.69 -7.27
N HIS A 88 -13.64 6.98 -8.39
CA HIS A 88 -14.45 7.27 -9.56
C HIS A 88 -14.71 5.97 -10.33
N ASN A 89 -15.75 5.92 -11.16
CA ASN A 89 -16.13 4.73 -11.94
C ASN A 89 -15.86 4.86 -13.45
N TRP A 90 -15.46 6.03 -13.94
CA TRP A 90 -15.08 6.25 -15.35
C TRP A 90 -13.89 5.36 -15.79
N GLY A 91 -13.82 5.05 -17.08
CA GLY A 91 -12.73 4.24 -17.65
C GLY A 91 -12.68 2.78 -17.18
N SER A 92 -13.62 2.35 -16.32
CA SER A 92 -13.90 0.93 -16.13
C SER A 92 -14.45 0.42 -17.47
N HIS A 93 -13.85 -0.61 -18.06
CA HIS A 93 -14.24 -1.19 -19.36
C HIS A 93 -15.73 -1.65 -19.49
N ARG A 94 -16.59 -1.35 -18.49
CA ARG A 94 -18.04 -1.49 -18.52
C ARG A 94 -18.76 -0.60 -19.55
N ASP A 95 -18.12 0.44 -20.10
CA ASP A 95 -18.75 1.28 -21.15
C ASP A 95 -18.57 0.75 -22.58
N ARG A 96 -17.91 -0.40 -22.80
CA ARG A 96 -17.74 -0.96 -24.16
C ARG A 96 -18.46 -2.25 -24.49
N ASP A 97 -18.91 -3.07 -23.54
CA ASP A 97 -19.65 -4.30 -23.89
C ASP A 97 -20.91 -4.47 -23.05
N ARG A 98 -22.03 -3.99 -23.60
CA ARG A 98 -23.39 -4.37 -23.21
C ARG A 98 -23.71 -5.80 -23.71
N LEU A 99 -22.89 -6.81 -23.37
CA LEU A 99 -23.19 -8.21 -23.69
C LEU A 99 -22.52 -9.13 -22.65
N ASP A 100 -23.19 -9.32 -21.51
CA ASP A 100 -23.33 -10.58 -20.74
C ASP A 100 -23.63 -10.28 -19.27
N ARG A 101 -24.91 -10.46 -18.92
CA ARG A 101 -25.50 -10.05 -17.62
C ARG A 101 -25.52 -11.19 -16.58
N ASP A 102 -24.84 -12.31 -16.86
CA ASP A 102 -25.03 -13.55 -16.09
C ASP A 102 -23.82 -13.98 -15.23
N GLN A 103 -22.83 -13.10 -15.02
CA GLN A 103 -21.66 -13.38 -14.16
C GLN A 103 -21.51 -12.46 -12.94
N GLU A 104 -22.51 -11.62 -12.62
CA GLU A 104 -22.36 -10.61 -11.55
C GLU A 104 -22.51 -11.13 -10.11
N GLU A 105 -22.95 -12.37 -9.90
CA GLU A 105 -23.18 -12.91 -8.54
C GLU A 105 -22.05 -13.78 -7.97
N ARG A 106 -21.01 -14.13 -8.74
CA ARG A 106 -19.89 -14.99 -8.25
C ARG A 106 -18.59 -14.26 -7.94
N GLU A 107 -18.48 -12.96 -8.23
CA GLU A 107 -17.21 -12.21 -8.15
C GLU A 107 -17.14 -11.19 -6.99
N GLN A 108 -18.01 -11.28 -5.99
CA GLN A 108 -17.93 -10.40 -4.80
C GLN A 108 -16.69 -10.69 -3.90
N GLY A 109 -15.88 -11.69 -4.24
CA GLY A 109 -14.68 -12.10 -3.50
C GLY A 109 -13.33 -11.79 -4.16
N ARG A 110 -13.27 -11.18 -5.35
CA ARG A 110 -12.01 -10.85 -6.04
C ARG A 110 -12.05 -9.44 -6.65
N GLN A 111 -11.79 -8.42 -5.83
CA GLN A 111 -11.47 -7.06 -6.33
C GLN A 111 -10.04 -7.01 -6.92
N GLU A 112 -9.67 -7.98 -7.77
CA GLU A 112 -8.43 -7.93 -8.53
C GLU A 112 -8.63 -7.04 -9.77
N GLY A 113 -8.13 -5.82 -9.67
CA GLY A 113 -7.34 -5.20 -10.74
C GLY A 113 -8.00 -5.01 -12.11
N ARG A 114 -9.10 -4.26 -12.20
CA ARG A 114 -9.40 -3.60 -13.48
C ARG A 114 -8.37 -2.49 -13.70
N SER A 115 -7.48 -2.68 -14.68
CA SER A 115 -6.52 -1.68 -15.12
C SER A 115 -7.26 -0.41 -15.56
N ARG A 116 -6.82 0.75 -15.06
CA ARG A 116 -7.40 2.06 -15.39
C ARG A 116 -6.35 2.99 -15.92
N GLU A 117 -6.79 3.90 -16.80
CA GLU A 117 -5.95 4.95 -17.36
C GLU A 117 -5.93 6.16 -16.43
N CYS A 118 -4.74 6.57 -16.00
CA CYS A 118 -4.55 7.75 -15.17
C CYS A 118 -4.90 9.03 -15.96
N PRO A 119 -5.84 9.87 -15.50
CA PRO A 119 -6.23 11.11 -16.19
C PRO A 119 -5.08 12.12 -16.32
N MET A 120 -4.10 12.06 -15.42
CA MET A 120 -2.98 13.00 -15.39
C MET A 120 -1.88 12.67 -16.41
N CYS A 121 -1.59 11.38 -16.61
CA CYS A 121 -0.41 10.95 -17.39
C CYS A 121 -0.68 9.80 -18.38
N ARG A 122 -1.92 9.32 -18.47
CA ARG A 122 -2.37 8.21 -19.33
C ARG A 122 -1.72 6.85 -19.07
N ALA A 123 -0.91 6.71 -18.01
CA ALA A 123 -0.40 5.42 -17.57
C ALA A 123 -1.57 4.49 -17.20
N ARG A 124 -1.52 3.23 -17.68
CA ARG A 124 -2.54 2.22 -17.40
C ARG A 124 -2.04 1.24 -16.35
N GLY A 125 -2.84 1.02 -15.31
CA GLY A 125 -2.52 0.01 -14.30
C GLY A 125 -3.55 -0.10 -13.19
N PRO A 126 -3.25 -0.85 -12.11
CA PRO A 126 -4.15 -1.03 -10.99
C PRO A 126 -4.57 0.30 -10.37
N TYR A 127 -5.86 0.43 -10.07
CA TYR A 127 -6.45 1.57 -9.37
C TYR A 127 -7.09 1.09 -8.07
N VAL A 128 -6.48 1.42 -6.94
CA VAL A 128 -6.81 0.81 -5.63
C VAL A 128 -6.93 1.87 -4.53
N PRO A 129 -7.72 1.60 -3.46
CA PRO A 129 -7.76 2.48 -2.30
C PRO A 129 -6.42 2.45 -1.54
N LEU A 130 -6.07 3.58 -0.92
CA LEU A 130 -4.89 3.70 -0.06
C LEU A 130 -5.23 3.46 1.41
N TRP A 131 -4.35 2.75 2.12
CA TRP A 131 -4.49 2.43 3.55
C TRP A 131 -3.18 2.70 4.27
N LEU A 132 -3.17 3.46 5.35
CA LEU A 132 -1.94 3.59 6.16
C LEU A 132 -1.62 2.26 6.86
N GLY A 133 -0.35 1.86 6.83
CA GLY A 133 0.14 0.70 7.57
C GLY A 133 -0.15 0.84 9.07
N CYS A 134 -0.88 -0.12 9.65
CA CYS A 134 -1.34 -0.03 11.02
C CYS A 134 -0.37 -0.61 12.07
N GLU A 135 0.50 -1.51 11.66
CA GLU A 135 1.43 -2.19 12.56
C GLU A 135 2.76 -1.43 12.65
N ALA A 136 2.94 -0.72 13.76
CA ALA A 136 4.12 0.12 14.04
C ALA A 136 5.44 -0.64 13.93
N SER A 137 5.47 -1.90 14.38
CA SER A 137 6.68 -2.72 14.41
C SER A 137 7.24 -3.08 13.02
N PHE A 138 6.47 -2.89 11.94
CA PHE A 138 6.92 -3.11 10.58
C PHE A 138 7.63 -1.91 9.94
N TYR A 139 7.55 -0.74 10.55
CA TYR A 139 8.26 0.45 10.08
C TYR A 139 9.74 0.41 10.46
N LEU A 140 10.56 1.07 9.65
CA LEU A 140 12.01 1.23 9.89
C LEU A 140 12.43 2.64 10.30
N ASP A 141 11.49 3.56 10.31
CA ASP A 141 11.65 4.96 10.69
C ASP A 141 10.28 5.60 10.99
N THR A 142 10.32 6.88 11.36
CA THR A 142 9.16 7.73 11.64
C THR A 142 8.87 8.71 10.49
N ALA A 143 9.43 8.48 9.30
CA ALA A 143 9.35 9.39 8.17
C ALA A 143 7.92 9.47 7.58
N PRO A 144 7.60 10.54 6.83
CA PRO A 144 6.27 10.69 6.23
C PRO A 144 5.89 9.52 5.30
N PRO A 145 4.61 9.12 5.27
CA PRO A 145 4.16 7.96 4.51
C PRO A 145 3.93 8.33 3.04
N THR A 146 5.02 8.36 2.28
CA THR A 146 5.07 8.84 0.89
C THR A 146 4.99 7.75 -0.16
N HIS A 147 5.02 6.47 0.22
CA HIS A 147 5.07 5.33 -0.70
C HIS A 147 3.98 4.32 -0.40
N ALA A 148 3.48 3.64 -1.42
CA ALA A 148 2.49 2.58 -1.30
C ALA A 148 2.98 1.27 -1.93
N PHE A 149 2.71 0.15 -1.27
CA PHE A 149 2.96 -1.18 -1.83
C PHE A 149 2.00 -1.50 -2.97
N SER A 150 2.52 -2.15 -4.02
CA SER A 150 1.74 -2.63 -5.16
C SER A 150 1.61 -4.15 -5.07
N PRO A 151 0.40 -4.74 -5.20
CA PRO A 151 -0.83 -4.11 -5.68
C PRO A 151 -1.78 -3.61 -4.57
N CYS A 152 -1.43 -3.74 -3.29
CA CYS A 152 -2.41 -3.62 -2.20
C CYS A 152 -2.73 -2.19 -1.73
N GLY A 153 -1.91 -1.19 -2.08
CA GLY A 153 -2.15 0.21 -1.70
C GLY A 153 -1.82 0.55 -0.23
N HIS A 154 -1.12 -0.33 0.50
CA HIS A 154 -0.68 0.00 1.87
C HIS A 154 0.44 1.04 1.84
N VAL A 155 0.25 2.12 2.60
CA VAL A 155 1.10 3.30 2.61
C VAL A 155 2.04 3.30 3.81
N CYS A 156 3.31 3.55 3.56
CA CYS A 156 4.37 3.68 4.56
C CYS A 156 5.48 4.64 4.06
N SER A 157 6.54 4.77 4.84
CA SER A 157 7.72 5.55 4.43
C SER A 157 8.49 4.86 3.31
N GLU A 158 9.28 5.63 2.57
CA GLU A 158 10.15 5.11 1.50
C GLU A 158 11.07 4.00 1.99
N LYS A 159 11.77 4.23 3.09
CA LYS A 159 12.70 3.25 3.68
C LYS A 159 12.02 1.93 4.02
N THR A 160 10.80 2.01 4.56
CA THR A 160 9.99 0.83 4.89
C THR A 160 9.56 0.11 3.60
N ALA A 161 9.12 0.83 2.58
CA ALA A 161 8.72 0.25 1.30
C ALA A 161 9.89 -0.47 0.59
N VAL A 162 11.03 0.21 0.50
CA VAL A 162 12.28 -0.32 -0.11
C VAL A 162 12.71 -1.60 0.59
N PHE A 163 12.81 -1.58 1.93
CA PHE A 163 13.24 -2.75 2.70
C PHE A 163 12.37 -3.98 2.46
N TRP A 164 11.05 -3.85 2.64
CA TRP A 164 10.15 -5.00 2.49
C TRP A 164 10.02 -5.48 1.04
N SER A 165 10.26 -4.62 0.05
CA SER A 165 10.29 -5.03 -1.37
C SER A 165 11.48 -5.92 -1.74
N GLN A 166 12.56 -5.85 -0.97
CA GLN A 166 13.80 -6.59 -1.22
C GLN A 166 13.88 -7.89 -0.42
N ILE A 167 12.91 -8.14 0.47
CA ILE A 167 12.94 -9.28 1.38
C ILE A 167 12.05 -10.41 0.82
N PRO A 168 12.65 -11.45 0.25
CA PRO A 168 11.92 -12.63 -0.16
C PRO A 168 11.35 -13.36 1.06
N LEU A 169 10.03 -13.50 1.14
CA LEU A 169 9.35 -14.35 2.11
C LEU A 169 9.03 -15.70 1.50
N PRO A 170 9.17 -16.81 2.25
CA PRO A 170 8.74 -18.13 1.79
C PRO A 170 7.25 -18.12 1.44
N HIS A 171 6.92 -18.67 0.28
CA HIS A 171 5.56 -18.89 -0.18
C HIS A 171 5.42 -20.31 -0.75
N GLY A 172 4.56 -21.12 -0.14
CA GLY A 172 4.43 -22.53 -0.49
C GLY A 172 5.73 -23.32 -0.22
N THR A 173 6.01 -24.34 -1.04
CA THR A 173 7.12 -25.25 -0.80
C THR A 173 8.44 -24.84 -1.48
N HIS A 174 8.39 -23.98 -2.51
CA HIS A 174 9.57 -23.68 -3.34
C HIS A 174 9.64 -22.25 -3.88
N THR A 175 8.75 -21.34 -3.48
CA THR A 175 8.74 -19.97 -4.03
C THR A 175 9.04 -18.95 -2.96
N PHE A 176 9.71 -17.88 -3.36
CA PHE A 176 10.04 -16.76 -2.49
C PHE A 176 9.62 -15.47 -3.18
N HIS A 177 8.83 -14.66 -2.50
CA HIS A 177 8.37 -13.39 -3.03
C HIS A 177 8.36 -12.34 -1.94
N ALA A 178 8.67 -11.10 -2.29
CA ALA A 178 8.41 -9.99 -1.40
C ALA A 178 6.89 -9.83 -1.21
N SER A 179 6.46 -9.55 0.01
CA SER A 179 5.05 -9.33 0.34
C SER A 179 4.90 -8.10 1.20
N CYS A 180 3.74 -7.44 1.08
CA CYS A 180 3.39 -6.32 1.95
C CYS A 180 3.32 -6.81 3.41
N PRO A 181 4.09 -6.23 4.34
CA PRO A 181 4.12 -6.69 5.73
C PRO A 181 2.78 -6.48 6.45
N PHE A 182 1.94 -5.54 5.98
CA PHE A 182 0.67 -5.19 6.63
C PHE A 182 -0.49 -6.12 6.27
N CYS A 183 -0.44 -6.79 5.11
CA CYS A 183 -1.55 -7.63 4.64
C CYS A 183 -1.12 -8.96 4.03
N ALA A 184 0.17 -9.25 3.98
CA ALA A 184 0.77 -10.42 3.36
C ALA A 184 0.49 -10.60 1.86
N GLN A 185 -0.13 -9.61 1.19
CA GLN A 185 -0.29 -9.63 -0.26
C GLN A 185 1.09 -9.62 -0.94
N GLN A 186 1.31 -10.56 -1.86
CA GLN A 186 2.50 -10.60 -2.69
C GLN A 186 2.68 -9.29 -3.46
N LEU A 187 3.89 -8.74 -3.42
CA LEU A 187 4.23 -7.53 -4.15
C LEU A 187 4.43 -7.83 -5.63
N SER A 188 4.03 -6.89 -6.48
CA SER A 188 4.11 -7.01 -7.94
C SER A 188 4.67 -5.76 -8.60
N GLY A 189 5.17 -5.93 -9.83
CA GLY A 189 5.90 -4.91 -10.58
C GLY A 189 7.40 -4.95 -10.30
N GLU A 190 8.16 -4.10 -11.00
CA GLU A 190 9.62 -4.07 -10.92
C GLU A 190 10.14 -3.75 -9.51
N GLN A 191 9.47 -2.83 -8.81
CA GLN A 191 9.88 -2.36 -7.47
C GLN A 191 9.00 -2.91 -6.34
N GLY A 192 7.78 -3.38 -6.62
CA GLY A 192 6.83 -3.81 -5.56
C GLY A 192 6.18 -2.65 -4.77
N TYR A 193 6.54 -1.40 -5.05
CA TYR A 193 5.96 -0.20 -4.45
C TYR A 193 5.98 0.98 -5.43
N VAL A 194 5.31 2.07 -5.08
CA VAL A 194 5.25 3.31 -5.86
C VAL A 194 5.27 4.54 -4.95
N ARG A 195 5.93 5.61 -5.38
CA ARG A 195 5.87 6.91 -4.72
C ARG A 195 4.52 7.59 -4.98
N LEU A 196 3.87 8.09 -3.94
CA LEU A 196 2.59 8.78 -4.05
C LEU A 196 2.75 10.25 -4.48
N ILE A 197 1.88 10.67 -5.38
CA ILE A 197 1.82 12.02 -5.92
C ILE A 197 0.43 12.58 -5.58
N PHE A 198 0.37 13.29 -4.44
CA PHE A 198 -0.80 14.06 -4.04
C PHE A 198 -0.83 15.41 -4.75
N GLN A 199 -2.02 15.96 -4.86
CA GLN A 199 -2.28 17.23 -5.51
C GLN A 199 -2.68 18.21 -4.41
N GLY A 200 -2.00 19.37 -4.38
CA GLY A 200 -2.23 20.37 -3.35
C GLY A 200 -3.55 21.12 -3.54
N PRO A 201 -3.93 21.99 -2.59
CA PRO A 201 -4.97 22.98 -2.81
C PRO A 201 -4.67 23.79 -4.08
N LEU A 202 -5.70 24.12 -4.86
CA LEU A 202 -5.61 25.18 -5.86
C LEU A 202 -5.65 26.50 -5.09
N ASP A 203 -4.61 27.32 -5.20
CA ASP A 203 -4.53 28.66 -4.62
C ASP A 203 -5.65 29.59 -5.14
#